data_AF-F8N7V2-F1
#
_entry.id   AF-F8N7V2-F1
#
_cell.length_a   1.000
_cell.length_b   1.000
_cell.length_c   1.000
_cell.angle_alpha   90.00
_cell.angle_beta   90.00
_cell.angle_gamma   90.00
#
_symmetry.space_group_name_H-M   'P 1'
#
loop_
_entity.id
_entity.type
_entity.pdbx_description
1 polymer ?
#
loop_
_entity_poly.entity_id
_entity_poly.type
_entity_poly.pdbx_seq_one_letter_code
_entity_poly.pdbx_strand_id
1 'polypeptide(L)' 'MNKETFIEEIKEYKRNGGAMSFAYGDVRLPVIYHEVLGVIGVKMPASEVFIPVNYQINLFDNLANLQDKLLAKYPQLLK' A
#
# COMPACT_ATOMS: atom_id res chain seq x y z
N MET A 1 -9.73 10.51 10.76
CA MET A 1 -8.62 9.87 11.50
C MET A 1 -7.44 10.86 11.59
N ASN A 2 -6.46 10.64 12.46
CA ASN A 2 -5.23 11.43 12.51
C ASN A 2 -4.00 10.57 12.14
N LYS A 3 -2.85 11.21 11.92
CA LYS A 3 -1.61 10.53 11.51
C LYS A 3 -1.15 9.46 12.50
N GLU A 4 -1.34 9.68 13.79
CA GLU A 4 -0.90 8.77 14.86
C GLU A 4 -1.70 7.47 14.81
N THR A 5 -3.03 7.55 14.74
CA THR A 5 -3.91 6.39 14.63
C THR A 5 -3.59 5.56 13.37
N PHE A 6 -3.32 6.21 12.23
CA PHE A 6 -2.94 5.50 11.01
C PHE A 6 -1.60 4.74 11.16
N ILE A 7 -0.62 5.37 11.82
CA ILE A 7 0.67 4.73 12.09
C ILE A 7 0.48 3.55 13.05
N GLU A 8 -0.42 3.66 14.02
CA GLU A 8 -0.79 2.56 14.92
C GLU A 8 -1.43 1.39 14.16
N GLU A 9 -2.39 1.65 13.25
CA GLU A 9 -2.99 0.60 12.41
C GLU A 9 -1.91 -0.19 11.64
N ILE A 10 -0.94 0.50 11.03
CA ILE A 10 0.16 -0.16 10.31
C ILE A 10 1.06 -0.95 11.26
N LYS A 11 1.36 -0.41 12.45
CA LYS A 11 2.21 -1.08 13.44
C LYS A 11 1.53 -2.33 13.99
N GLU A 12 0.24 -2.27 14.30
CA GLU A 12 -0.55 -3.41 14.75
C GLU A 12 -0.59 -4.51 13.70
N TYR A 13 -0.85 -4.16 12.44
CA TYR A 13 -0.85 -5.12 11.34
C TYR A 13 0.48 -5.87 11.22
N LYS A 14 1.61 -5.13 11.32
CA LYS A 14 2.95 -5.72 11.30
C LYS A 14 3.25 -6.59 12.53
N ARG A 15 2.83 -6.16 13.74
CA ARG A 15 3.03 -6.95 14.98
C ARG A 15 2.32 -8.30 14.92
N ASN A 16 1.17 -8.36 14.25
CA ASN A 16 0.42 -9.60 14.06
C ASN A 16 1.02 -10.53 12.99
N GLY A 17 2.25 -10.25 12.52
CA GLY A 17 2.94 -11.04 11.50
C GLY A 17 2.44 -10.78 10.07
N GLY A 18 1.58 -9.77 9.89
CA GLY A 18 1.04 -9.40 8.59
C GLY A 18 2.08 -8.72 7.70
N ALA A 19 2.34 -9.29 6.53
CA ALA A 19 3.01 -8.61 5.42
C ALA A 19 1.94 -8.06 4.47
N MET A 20 1.75 -6.74 4.43
CA MET A 20 0.81 -6.12 3.48
C MET A 20 1.34 -6.37 2.07
N SER A 21 0.58 -7.09 1.26
CA SER A 21 0.95 -7.39 -0.13
C SER A 21 -0.30 -7.45 -0.99
N PHE A 22 -0.21 -6.96 -2.22
CA PHE A 22 -1.21 -7.28 -3.25
C PHE A 22 -0.90 -8.61 -3.90
N ALA A 23 -1.94 -9.36 -4.23
CA ALA A 23 -1.86 -10.68 -4.84
C ALA A 23 -2.54 -10.66 -6.21
N TYR A 24 -1.80 -11.05 -7.24
CA TYR A 24 -2.25 -11.15 -8.62
C TYR A 24 -1.79 -12.49 -9.19
N GLY A 25 -2.65 -13.52 -9.13
CA GLY A 25 -2.24 -14.89 -9.43
C GLY A 25 -1.06 -15.33 -8.54
N ASP A 26 0.04 -15.71 -9.17
CA ASP A 26 1.31 -16.07 -8.50
C ASP A 26 2.18 -14.87 -8.11
N VAL A 27 1.84 -13.68 -8.59
CA VAL A 27 2.57 -12.46 -8.27
C VAL A 27 2.15 -11.97 -6.88
N ARG A 28 3.14 -11.77 -6.01
CA ARG A 28 2.98 -11.12 -4.70
C ARG A 28 3.78 -9.83 -4.70
N LEU A 29 3.09 -8.73 -4.46
CA LEU A 29 3.67 -7.40 -4.49
C LEU A 29 3.63 -6.77 -3.10
N PRO A 30 4.77 -6.71 -2.39
CA PRO A 30 4.82 -6.13 -1.06
C PRO A 30 4.50 -4.64 -1.07
N VAL A 31 3.66 -4.23 -0.11
CA VAL A 31 3.32 -2.84 0.14
C VAL A 31 4.28 -2.26 1.19
N ILE A 32 4.84 -1.10 0.87
CA ILE A 32 5.84 -0.39 1.67
C ILE A 32 5.23 0.94 2.10
N TYR A 33 5.30 1.22 3.39
CA TYR A 33 4.96 2.52 3.96
C TYR A 33 6.23 3.26 4.37
N HIS A 34 6.42 4.47 3.83
CA HIS A 34 7.51 5.38 4.19
C HIS A 34 6.97 6.49 5.09
N GLU A 35 7.08 6.28 6.41
CA GLU A 35 6.49 7.17 7.43
C GLU A 35 6.99 8.62 7.37
N VAL A 36 8.30 8.81 7.14
CA VAL A 36 8.92 10.14 7.04
C VAL A 36 8.39 10.91 5.84
N LEU A 37 8.21 10.22 4.71
CA LEU A 37 7.72 10.82 3.47
C LEU A 37 6.19 10.90 3.39
N GLY A 38 5.48 10.20 4.29
CA GLY A 38 4.03 10.12 4.28
C GLY A 38 3.47 9.45 3.02
N VAL A 39 4.18 8.45 2.46
CA VAL A 39 3.75 7.73 1.25
C VAL A 39 3.62 6.25 1.49
N ILE A 40 2.68 5.62 0.78
CA ILE A 40 2.53 4.17 0.68
C ILE A 40 2.68 3.75 -0.78
N GLY A 41 3.30 2.60 -1.02
CA GLY A 41 3.55 2.15 -2.38
C GLY A 41 3.95 0.71 -2.54
N VAL A 42 4.18 0.35 -3.78
CA VAL A 42 4.54 -1.00 -4.23
C VAL A 42 5.76 -0.91 -5.13
N LYS A 43 6.74 -1.78 -4.89
CA LYS A 43 7.93 -1.87 -5.72
C LYS A 43 7.68 -2.86 -6.86
N MET A 44 7.64 -2.36 -8.10
CA MET A 44 7.67 -3.21 -9.30
C MET A 44 9.10 -3.30 -9.85
N PRO A 45 9.45 -4.36 -10.59
CA PRO A 45 10.77 -4.50 -11.20
C PRO A 45 11.20 -3.32 -12.08
N ALA A 46 10.25 -2.72 -12.79
CA ALA A 46 10.53 -1.64 -13.74
C ALA A 46 10.38 -0.23 -13.15
N SER A 47 9.46 -0.01 -12.20
CA SER A 47 9.31 1.29 -11.52
C SER A 47 8.45 1.18 -10.27
N GLU A 48 8.67 2.06 -9.31
CA GLU A 48 7.88 2.07 -8.08
C GLU A 48 6.56 2.85 -8.27
N VAL A 49 5.51 2.42 -7.59
CA VAL A 49 4.20 3.09 -7.57
C VAL A 49 3.93 3.55 -6.14
N PHE A 50 3.84 4.86 -5.93
CA PHE A 50 3.52 5.44 -4.62
C PHE A 50 2.34 6.39 -4.71
N ILE A 51 1.62 6.52 -3.61
CA ILE A 51 0.65 7.58 -3.35
C ILE A 51 0.96 8.26 -2.02
N PRO A 52 0.61 9.56 -1.87
CA PRO A 52 0.56 10.18 -0.55
C PRO A 52 -0.49 9.47 0.30
N VAL A 53 -0.19 9.27 1.58
CA VAL A 53 -1.17 8.75 2.52
C VAL A 53 -2.19 9.86 2.84
N ASN A 54 -3.46 9.52 2.67
CA ASN A 54 -4.54 10.33 3.19
C ASN A 54 -4.86 9.89 4.62
N TYR A 55 -4.40 10.66 5.61
CA TYR A 55 -4.63 10.38 7.03
C TYR A 55 -6.08 10.60 7.48
N GLN A 56 -6.97 11.11 6.62
CA GLN A 56 -8.38 11.29 6.93
C GLN A 56 -9.19 9.99 6.76
N ILE A 57 -8.70 9.03 5.96
CA ILE A 57 -9.34 7.75 5.63
C ILE A 57 -8.51 6.58 6.17
N ASN A 58 -9.13 5.41 6.37
CA ASN A 58 -8.49 4.24 6.99
C ASN A 58 -7.37 3.64 6.11
N LEU A 59 -6.59 2.70 6.68
CA LEU A 59 -5.54 1.99 5.93
C LEU A 59 -6.06 1.27 4.68
N PHE A 60 -7.22 0.62 4.74
CA PHE A 60 -7.78 -0.13 3.60
C PHE A 60 -8.16 0.78 2.44
N ASP A 61 -8.71 1.96 2.70
CA ASP A 61 -9.06 2.93 1.66
C ASP A 61 -7.79 3.50 1.00
N ASN A 62 -6.73 3.73 1.78
CA ASN A 62 -5.42 4.08 1.22
C ASN A 62 -4.87 2.95 0.33
N LEU A 63 -5.02 1.69 0.74
CA LEU A 63 -4.60 0.53 -0.06
C LEU A 63 -5.42 0.39 -1.35
N ALA A 64 -6.73 0.64 -1.30
CA ALA A 64 -7.59 0.64 -2.49
C ALA A 64 -7.14 1.70 -3.50
N ASN A 65 -6.88 2.93 -3.05
CA ASN A 65 -6.36 4.00 -3.91
C ASN A 65 -4.99 3.64 -4.53
N LEU A 66 -4.12 2.96 -3.76
CA LEU A 66 -2.83 2.50 -4.26
C LEU A 66 -3.01 1.41 -5.31
N GLN A 67 -3.94 0.48 -5.08
CA GLN A 67 -4.29 -0.59 -6.00
C GLN A 67 -4.84 -0.05 -7.32
N ASP A 68 -5.75 0.93 -7.27
CA ASP A 68 -6.29 1.56 -8.48
C ASP A 68 -5.18 2.22 -9.31
N LYS A 69 -4.26 2.95 -8.66
CA LYS A 69 -3.11 3.57 -9.34
C LYS A 69 -2.15 2.53 -9.90
N LEU A 70 -1.93 1.42 -9.19
CA LEU A 70 -1.10 0.32 -9.65
C LEU A 70 -1.70 -0.30 -10.92
N LEU A 71 -3.00 -0.58 -10.93
CA LEU A 71 -3.69 -1.20 -12.06
C LEU A 71 -3.82 -0.28 -13.27
N ALA A 72 -3.96 1.03 -13.06
CA ALA A 72 -3.91 2.00 -14.14
C ALA A 72 -2.55 2.01 -14.86
N LYS A 73 -1.45 1.77 -14.13
CA LYS A 73 -0.09 1.73 -14.69
C LYS A 73 0.34 0.34 -15.18
N TYR A 74 -0.19 -0.71 -14.55
CA TYR A 74 0.14 -2.11 -14.82
C TYR A 74 -1.13 -2.96 -15.01
N PRO A 75 -1.96 -2.69 -16.04
CA PRO A 75 -3.20 -3.44 -16.27
C PRO A 75 -2.96 -4.92 -16.56
N GLN A 76 -1.75 -5.31 -16.96
CA GLN A 76 -1.36 -6.70 -17.17
C GLN A 76 -1.36 -7.55 -15.90
N LEU A 77 -1.42 -6.95 -14.70
CA LEU A 77 -1.54 -7.70 -13.45
C LEU A 77 -2.89 -8.43 -13.31
N LEU A 78 -3.91 -8.05 -14.09
CA LEU A 78 -5.23 -8.69 -14.09
C LEU A 78 -5.38 -9.78 -15.15
N LYS A 79 -4.33 -10.05 -15.94
CA LYS A 79 -4.33 -11.09 -16.97
C LYS A 79 -3.89 -12.43 -16.40
#